data_AF-Q581T6-F1
#
_entry.id   AF-Q581T6-F1
#
_cell.length_a   1.000
_cell.length_b   1.000
_cell.length_c   1.000
_cell.angle_alpha   90.00
_cell.angle_beta   90.00
_cell.angle_gamma   90.00
#
_symmetry.space_group_name_H-M   'P 1'
#
loop_
_entity.id
_entity.type
_entity.pdbx_description
1 polymer ?
#
loop_
_entity_poly.entity_id
_entity_poly.type
_entity_poly.pdbx_seq_one_letter_code
_entity_poly.pdbx_strand_id
1 'polypeptide(L)'
;MMIGVPPEASYLLQRLSRPNKFKSYASARSFEADCADLITLWTNLPLAPGTEEGEDMQRKLVDMWSGFVKNAVSYVMSGNPLLNYRPLLEAILASSAAVESSILTAASCSSAVSTNSECVESLTKAVVDVVAKRTAEIAALIPPLDLLQQVLMFIDLLQEYYHLPGDKMKTTGNCTSLNPILLHPLILNVVKAYTKLVERCATLFVEEVAFPTYWNIGGAPSPACILVDGVHPTIYFCFTTMISLVRAYRNSGLAGDDRSCRQVIAQVWYHGSFAMIAAVETVENSEKRKRQLEIDTLHYVLFARMFREFVGEGYFAPVTRALVKLLVTVGGCVRGGAEKEEASVHVHSCTKFVDDIWNVCPIKELEWLQLGAAARVARRDGSPNDGAFVPWSKAFVRAANVEVAREVPAGWESTCFNKLM
;
A
#
# COMPACT_ATOMS: atom_id res chain seq x y z
N MET A 1 -40.82 -30.01 10.50
CA MET A 1 -40.26 -29.32 11.68
C MET A 1 -40.42 -27.83 11.39
N MET A 2 -41.29 -27.11 12.11
CA MET A 2 -41.39 -25.66 11.94
C MET A 2 -40.12 -25.05 12.54
N ILE A 3 -39.21 -24.58 11.70
CA ILE A 3 -38.09 -23.76 12.14
C ILE A 3 -38.70 -22.39 12.41
N GLY A 4 -39.16 -22.17 13.65
CA GLY A 4 -39.66 -20.87 14.08
C GLY A 4 -38.55 -19.82 14.06
N VAL A 5 -38.94 -18.54 14.06
CA VAL A 5 -37.98 -17.44 14.13
C VAL A 5 -37.23 -17.49 15.48
N PRO A 6 -35.90 -17.29 15.51
CA PRO A 6 -35.16 -17.20 16.76
C PRO A 6 -35.73 -16.07 17.64
N PRO A 7 -36.04 -16.31 18.93
CA PRO A 7 -36.55 -15.27 19.84
C PRO A 7 -35.66 -14.02 19.90
N GLU A 8 -34.35 -14.19 19.70
CA GLU A 8 -33.36 -13.12 19.61
C GLU A 8 -33.63 -12.18 18.42
N ALA A 9 -33.98 -12.69 17.24
CA ALA A 9 -34.23 -11.87 16.06
C ALA A 9 -35.49 -11.01 16.24
N SER A 10 -36.57 -11.58 16.78
CA SER A 10 -37.79 -10.82 17.09
C SER A 10 -37.52 -9.71 18.11
N TYR A 11 -36.72 -10.00 19.15
CA TYR A 11 -36.31 -9.01 20.15
C TYR A 11 -35.46 -7.89 19.55
N LEU A 12 -34.45 -8.23 18.75
CA LEU A 12 -33.58 -7.26 18.08
C LEU A 12 -34.38 -6.35 17.15
N LEU A 13 -35.27 -6.92 16.33
CA LEU A 13 -36.11 -6.17 15.41
C LEU A 13 -37.03 -5.22 16.17
N GLN A 14 -37.66 -5.66 17.27
CA GLN A 14 -38.48 -4.79 18.11
C GLN A 14 -37.66 -3.66 18.76
N ARG A 15 -36.45 -3.95 19.25
CA ARG A 15 -35.56 -2.96 19.85
C ARG A 15 -35.11 -1.91 18.84
N LEU A 16 -34.76 -2.33 17.62
CA LEU A 16 -34.32 -1.45 16.55
C LEU A 16 -35.46 -0.67 15.89
N SER A 17 -36.68 -1.21 15.91
CA SER A 17 -37.88 -0.55 15.36
C SER A 17 -38.48 0.52 16.29
N ARG A 18 -37.86 0.80 17.44
CA ARG A 18 -38.38 1.81 18.36
C ARG A 18 -38.38 3.19 17.70
N PRO A 19 -39.45 3.99 17.88
CA PRO A 19 -39.48 5.36 17.39
C PRO A 19 -38.24 6.13 17.89
N ASN A 20 -37.65 6.94 17.00
CA ASN A 20 -36.49 7.77 17.28
C ASN A 20 -35.15 7.05 17.54
N LYS A 21 -35.10 5.72 17.46
CA LYS A 21 -33.88 4.93 17.76
C LYS A 21 -32.64 5.44 17.01
N PHE A 22 -32.81 5.79 15.74
CA PHE A 22 -31.71 6.23 14.87
C PHE A 22 -31.57 7.75 14.75
N LYS A 23 -32.34 8.58 15.50
CA LYS A 23 -32.30 10.04 15.31
C LYS A 23 -30.95 10.68 15.62
N SER A 24 -30.15 10.06 16.49
CA SER A 24 -28.77 10.46 16.76
C SER A 24 -28.06 9.36 17.55
N TYR A 25 -26.80 9.06 17.20
CA TYR A 25 -25.96 8.16 17.99
C TYR A 25 -25.17 8.96 19.01
N ALA A 26 -25.31 8.61 20.30
CA ALA A 26 -24.60 9.27 21.39
C ALA A 26 -23.11 8.90 21.45
N SER A 27 -22.71 7.77 20.86
CA SER A 27 -21.32 7.28 20.89
C SER A 27 -21.01 6.31 19.74
N ALA A 28 -19.72 6.12 19.46
CA ALA A 28 -19.25 5.11 18.50
C ALA A 28 -19.70 3.70 18.89
N ARG A 29 -19.62 3.36 20.18
CA ARG A 29 -20.08 2.05 20.70
C ARG A 29 -21.57 1.80 20.46
N SER A 30 -22.42 2.82 20.66
CA SER A 30 -23.86 2.68 20.39
C SER A 30 -24.15 2.49 18.90
N PHE A 31 -23.35 3.13 18.04
CA PHE A 31 -23.46 2.99 16.59
C PHE A 31 -22.99 1.60 16.13
N GLU A 32 -21.83 1.14 16.59
CA GLU A 32 -21.28 -0.19 16.32
C GLU A 32 -22.22 -1.30 16.78
N ALA A 33 -22.80 -1.18 17.97
CA ALA A 33 -23.76 -2.14 18.49
C ALA A 33 -25.00 -2.25 17.60
N ASP A 34 -25.59 -1.11 17.19
CA ASP A 34 -26.76 -1.13 16.31
C ASP A 34 -26.41 -1.68 14.91
N CYS A 35 -25.20 -1.43 14.38
CA CYS A 35 -24.72 -2.06 13.15
C CYS A 35 -24.58 -3.59 13.29
N ALA A 36 -23.98 -4.06 14.39
CA ALA A 36 -23.81 -5.49 14.67
C ALA A 36 -25.16 -6.21 14.83
N ASP A 37 -26.13 -5.57 15.49
CA ASP A 37 -27.49 -6.09 15.61
C ASP A 37 -28.17 -6.20 14.23
N LEU A 38 -27.95 -5.23 13.35
CA LEU A 38 -28.48 -5.26 11.98
C LEU A 38 -27.80 -6.31 11.10
N ILE A 39 -26.48 -6.50 11.23
CA ILE A 39 -25.77 -7.62 10.59
C ILE A 39 -26.42 -8.93 11.03
N THR A 40 -26.60 -9.11 12.34
CA THR A 40 -27.23 -10.31 12.92
C THR A 40 -28.63 -10.53 12.35
N LEU A 41 -29.43 -9.47 12.21
CA LEU A 41 -30.76 -9.56 11.62
C LEU A 41 -30.73 -9.92 10.14
N TRP A 42 -29.89 -9.27 9.33
CA TRP A 42 -29.77 -9.58 7.90
C TRP A 42 -29.26 -11.01 7.65
N THR A 43 -28.35 -11.50 8.48
CA THR A 43 -27.79 -12.84 8.34
C THR A 43 -28.72 -13.95 8.84
N ASN A 44 -29.54 -13.70 9.88
CA ASN A 44 -30.30 -14.75 10.57
C ASN A 44 -31.83 -14.69 10.38
N LEU A 45 -32.41 -13.57 9.94
CA LEU A 45 -33.84 -13.54 9.63
C LEU A 45 -34.12 -14.44 8.42
N PRO A 46 -35.24 -15.19 8.46
CA PRO A 46 -35.29 -16.54 7.92
C PRO A 46 -35.08 -16.59 6.41
N LEU A 47 -34.06 -17.35 6.01
CA LEU A 47 -33.90 -17.94 4.69
C LEU A 47 -34.88 -19.10 4.43
N ALA A 48 -35.75 -19.45 5.39
CA ALA A 48 -36.70 -20.55 5.26
C ALA A 48 -38.02 -20.04 4.64
N PRO A 49 -38.25 -20.22 3.33
CA PRO A 49 -39.52 -19.85 2.70
C PRO A 49 -40.69 -20.58 3.35
N GLY A 50 -41.82 -19.88 3.52
CA GLY A 50 -43.11 -20.48 3.89
C GLY A 50 -43.59 -20.25 5.32
N THR A 51 -42.98 -19.33 6.09
CA THR A 51 -43.60 -18.83 7.33
C THR A 51 -44.04 -17.38 7.15
N GLU A 52 -45.33 -17.09 7.35
CA GLU A 52 -45.87 -15.72 7.28
C GLU A 52 -45.12 -14.79 8.25
N GLU A 53 -44.76 -15.30 9.44
CA GLU A 53 -43.98 -14.56 10.44
C GLU A 53 -42.58 -14.16 9.93
N GLY A 54 -41.91 -15.03 9.18
CA GLY A 54 -40.59 -14.75 8.60
C GLY A 54 -40.63 -13.67 7.53
N GLU A 55 -41.60 -13.75 6.62
CA GLU A 55 -41.81 -12.73 5.58
C GLU A 55 -42.15 -11.36 6.17
N ASP A 56 -43.01 -11.32 7.19
CA ASP A 56 -43.38 -10.07 7.87
C ASP A 56 -42.20 -9.43 8.59
N MET A 57 -41.34 -10.22 9.25
CA MET A 57 -40.14 -9.70 9.89
C MET A 57 -39.12 -9.20 8.88
N GLN A 58 -38.93 -9.89 7.75
CA GLN A 58 -38.04 -9.44 6.70
C GLN A 58 -38.55 -8.15 6.04
N ARG A 59 -39.86 -8.04 5.79
CA ARG A 59 -40.48 -6.82 5.25
C ARG A 59 -40.26 -5.65 6.20
N LYS A 60 -40.47 -5.87 7.51
CA LYS A 60 -40.21 -4.87 8.53
C LYS A 60 -38.74 -4.45 8.59
N LEU A 61 -37.79 -5.38 8.43
CA LEU A 61 -36.36 -5.07 8.34
C LEU A 61 -36.05 -4.18 7.12
N VAL A 62 -36.60 -4.52 5.95
CA VAL A 62 -36.45 -3.73 4.72
C VAL A 62 -37.02 -2.31 4.90
N ASP A 63 -38.22 -2.20 5.48
CA ASP A 63 -38.89 -0.90 5.67
C ASP A 63 -38.09 0.03 6.59
N MET A 64 -37.50 -0.51 7.68
CA MET A 64 -36.69 0.28 8.61
C MET A 64 -35.28 0.59 8.09
N TRP A 65 -34.76 -0.22 7.16
CA TRP A 65 -33.38 -0.16 6.70
C TRP A 65 -33.01 1.22 6.14
N SER A 66 -33.88 1.80 5.31
CA SER A 66 -33.62 3.11 4.72
C SER A 66 -33.46 4.24 5.76
N GLY A 67 -34.25 4.18 6.83
CA GLY A 67 -34.17 5.11 7.95
C GLY A 67 -32.90 4.91 8.78
N PHE A 68 -32.46 3.66 8.97
CA PHE A 68 -31.17 3.38 9.61
C PHE A 68 -30.01 3.94 8.78
N VAL A 69 -29.91 3.58 7.50
CA VAL A 69 -28.77 3.94 6.64
C VAL A 69 -28.61 5.45 6.52
N LYS A 70 -29.70 6.20 6.31
CA LYS A 70 -29.62 7.68 6.23
C LYS A 70 -29.01 8.31 7.48
N ASN A 71 -29.40 7.83 8.66
CA ASN A 71 -28.87 8.34 9.93
C ASN A 71 -27.44 7.84 10.21
N ALA A 72 -27.16 6.59 9.87
CA ALA A 72 -25.83 6.00 9.96
C ALA A 72 -24.81 6.77 9.10
N VAL A 73 -25.16 7.07 7.84
CA VAL A 73 -24.36 7.92 6.96
C VAL A 73 -24.15 9.29 7.58
N SER A 74 -25.21 9.96 8.03
CA SER A 74 -25.10 11.28 8.67
C SER A 74 -24.14 11.26 9.87
N TYR A 75 -24.19 10.21 10.69
CA TYR A 75 -23.28 10.03 11.82
C TYR A 75 -21.82 9.85 11.36
N VAL A 76 -21.57 8.95 10.41
CA VAL A 76 -20.22 8.71 9.85
C VAL A 76 -19.65 9.99 9.24
N MET A 77 -20.46 10.75 8.50
CA MET A 77 -20.06 12.01 7.86
C MET A 77 -19.81 13.15 8.86
N SER A 78 -20.51 13.17 9.99
CA SER A 78 -20.29 14.17 11.05
C SER A 78 -18.97 13.98 11.80
N GLY A 79 -18.42 12.75 11.77
CA GLY A 79 -17.14 12.39 12.36
C GLY A 79 -16.02 12.31 11.33
N ASN A 80 -15.17 11.29 11.47
CA ASN A 80 -14.20 10.94 10.45
C ASN A 80 -14.69 9.68 9.70
N PRO A 81 -15.07 9.81 8.41
CA PRO A 81 -15.51 8.67 7.62
C PRO A 81 -14.56 7.49 7.66
N LEU A 82 -13.25 7.72 7.64
CA LEU A 82 -12.23 6.65 7.67
C LEU A 82 -12.15 5.87 8.98
N LEU A 83 -12.64 6.43 10.10
CA LEU A 83 -12.65 5.74 11.39
C LEU A 83 -13.96 4.99 11.63
N ASN A 84 -15.07 5.47 11.07
CA ASN A 84 -16.41 4.99 11.41
C ASN A 84 -17.11 4.24 10.27
N TYR A 85 -16.53 4.15 9.07
CA TYR A 85 -17.18 3.51 7.92
C TYR A 85 -17.43 2.01 8.13
N ARG A 86 -16.52 1.33 8.83
CA ARG A 86 -16.43 -0.14 8.78
C ARG A 86 -17.70 -0.84 9.29
N PRO A 87 -18.23 -0.52 10.48
CA PRO A 87 -19.46 -1.14 10.97
C PRO A 87 -20.64 -0.95 10.01
N LEU A 88 -20.72 0.22 9.34
CA LEU A 88 -21.76 0.51 8.37
C LEU A 88 -21.58 -0.28 7.07
N LEU A 89 -20.36 -0.32 6.51
CA LEU A 89 -20.10 -1.11 5.31
C LEU A 89 -20.34 -2.61 5.55
N GLU A 90 -19.95 -3.15 6.69
CA GLU A 90 -20.22 -4.55 7.04
C GLU A 90 -21.74 -4.83 7.14
N ALA A 91 -22.52 -3.89 7.70
CA ALA A 91 -23.98 -4.00 7.70
C ALA A 91 -24.59 -3.91 6.30
N ILE A 92 -24.01 -3.10 5.42
CA ILE A 92 -24.43 -3.01 4.01
C ILE A 92 -24.09 -4.29 3.25
N LEU A 93 -22.91 -4.87 3.47
CA LEU A 93 -22.52 -6.15 2.87
C LEU A 93 -23.49 -7.26 3.28
N ALA A 94 -23.81 -7.37 4.57
CA ALA A 94 -24.80 -8.32 5.07
C ALA A 94 -26.18 -8.10 4.44
N SER A 95 -26.62 -6.84 4.35
CA SER A 95 -27.87 -6.47 3.69
C SER A 95 -27.89 -6.87 2.21
N SER A 96 -26.85 -6.54 1.45
CA SER A 96 -26.75 -6.89 0.03
C SER A 96 -26.77 -8.40 -0.20
N ALA A 97 -26.01 -9.17 0.58
CA ALA A 97 -26.02 -10.63 0.49
C ALA A 97 -27.38 -11.25 0.87
N ALA A 98 -28.05 -10.69 1.88
CA ALA A 98 -29.36 -11.15 2.32
C ALA A 98 -30.49 -10.79 1.33
N VAL A 99 -30.41 -9.63 0.69
CA VAL A 99 -31.39 -9.22 -0.34
C VAL A 99 -31.34 -10.15 -1.55
N GLU A 100 -30.16 -10.62 -1.95
CA GLU A 100 -30.03 -11.60 -3.04
C GLU A 100 -30.64 -12.96 -2.72
N SER A 101 -30.55 -13.38 -1.46
CA SER A 101 -31.08 -14.66 -0.96
C SER A 101 -32.47 -14.53 -0.33
N SER A 102 -33.09 -13.37 -0.48
CA SER A 102 -34.36 -13.02 0.15
C SER A 102 -35.54 -13.85 -0.37
N ILE A 103 -36.47 -14.18 0.53
CA ILE A 103 -37.76 -14.78 0.17
C ILE A 103 -38.76 -13.74 -0.36
N LEU A 104 -38.50 -12.45 -0.13
CA LEU A 104 -39.29 -11.36 -0.69
C LEU A 104 -39.02 -11.17 -2.18
N THR A 105 -39.98 -10.56 -2.88
CA THR A 105 -39.81 -10.22 -4.30
C THR A 105 -38.71 -9.18 -4.50
N ALA A 106 -38.08 -9.18 -5.68
CA ALA A 106 -37.12 -8.14 -6.06
C ALA A 106 -37.70 -6.72 -5.94
N ALA A 107 -39.00 -6.54 -6.20
CA ALA A 107 -39.68 -5.26 -6.01
C ALA A 107 -39.72 -4.84 -4.54
N SER A 108 -40.01 -5.78 -3.63
CA SER A 108 -40.02 -5.53 -2.18
C SER A 108 -38.66 -5.15 -1.63
N CYS A 109 -37.57 -5.71 -2.17
CA CYS A 109 -36.21 -5.38 -1.73
C CYS A 109 -35.57 -4.21 -2.48
N SER A 110 -36.22 -3.68 -3.53
CA SER A 110 -35.65 -2.63 -4.39
C SER A 110 -35.22 -1.37 -3.63
N SER A 111 -35.97 -0.99 -2.59
CA SER A 111 -35.65 0.13 -1.71
C SER A 111 -34.34 -0.08 -0.92
N ALA A 112 -34.10 -1.31 -0.44
CA ALA A 112 -32.89 -1.66 0.28
C ALA A 112 -31.67 -1.66 -0.65
N VAL A 113 -31.80 -2.23 -1.87
CA VAL A 113 -30.73 -2.21 -2.88
C VAL A 113 -30.35 -0.77 -3.26
N SER A 114 -31.33 0.07 -3.58
CA SER A 114 -31.09 1.48 -3.91
C SER A 114 -30.40 2.21 -2.76
N THR A 115 -30.86 1.97 -1.52
CA THR A 115 -30.26 2.59 -0.34
C THR A 115 -28.82 2.13 -0.10
N ASN A 116 -28.51 0.85 -0.31
CA ASN A 116 -27.15 0.33 -0.21
C ASN A 116 -26.22 1.02 -1.21
N SER A 117 -26.65 1.12 -2.47
CA SER A 117 -25.88 1.79 -3.53
C SER A 117 -25.62 3.27 -3.23
N GLU A 118 -26.67 4.03 -2.88
CA GLU A 118 -26.54 5.45 -2.52
C GLU A 118 -25.62 5.69 -1.33
N CYS A 119 -25.66 4.78 -0.35
CA CYS A 119 -24.79 4.84 0.82
C CYS A 119 -23.33 4.57 0.46
N VAL A 120 -23.05 3.51 -0.30
CA VAL A 120 -21.69 3.17 -0.75
C VAL A 120 -21.10 4.30 -1.60
N GLU A 121 -21.90 4.90 -2.49
CA GLU A 121 -21.51 6.07 -3.27
C GLU A 121 -21.13 7.27 -2.37
N SER A 122 -22.00 7.58 -1.41
CA SER A 122 -21.80 8.69 -0.48
C SER A 122 -20.54 8.50 0.38
N LEU A 123 -20.37 7.30 0.94
CA LEU A 123 -19.19 6.93 1.74
C LEU A 123 -17.92 6.99 0.90
N THR A 124 -17.94 6.44 -0.32
CA THR A 124 -16.80 6.45 -1.22
C THR A 124 -16.36 7.87 -1.53
N LYS A 125 -17.30 8.75 -1.89
CA LYS A 125 -16.99 10.16 -2.16
C LYS A 125 -16.34 10.84 -0.95
N ALA A 126 -16.92 10.66 0.24
CA ALA A 126 -16.39 11.26 1.45
C ALA A 126 -15.00 10.72 1.81
N VAL A 127 -14.75 9.42 1.66
CA VAL A 127 -13.43 8.83 1.86
C VAL A 127 -12.42 9.40 0.87
N VAL A 128 -12.76 9.50 -0.41
CA VAL A 128 -11.88 10.10 -1.44
C VAL A 128 -11.54 11.55 -1.07
N ASP A 129 -12.52 12.35 -0.66
CA ASP A 129 -12.30 13.75 -0.27
C ASP A 129 -11.39 13.87 0.96
N VAL A 130 -11.57 13.00 1.96
CA VAL A 130 -10.71 12.95 3.15
C VAL A 130 -9.29 12.54 2.78
N VAL A 131 -9.12 11.49 1.97
CA VAL A 131 -7.81 11.02 1.54
C VAL A 131 -7.10 12.08 0.70
N ALA A 132 -7.79 12.74 -0.22
CA ALA A 132 -7.24 13.81 -1.04
C ALA A 132 -6.77 14.99 -0.17
N LYS A 133 -7.59 15.41 0.79
CA LYS A 133 -7.24 16.46 1.76
C LYS A 133 -6.01 16.06 2.58
N ARG A 134 -6.00 14.85 3.16
CA ARG A 134 -4.84 14.35 3.91
C ARG A 134 -3.58 14.27 3.05
N THR A 135 -3.70 13.83 1.81
CA THR A 135 -2.57 13.79 0.86
C THR A 135 -1.96 15.18 0.67
N ALA A 136 -2.79 16.22 0.51
CA ALA A 136 -2.32 17.60 0.37
C ALA A 136 -1.69 18.15 1.66
N GLU A 137 -2.16 17.71 2.83
CA GLU A 137 -1.70 18.17 4.15
C GLU A 137 -0.48 17.43 4.69
N ILE A 138 -0.09 16.28 4.12
CA ILE A 138 1.04 15.52 4.64
C ILE A 138 2.34 16.30 4.38
N ALA A 139 2.95 16.68 5.49
CA ALA A 139 4.31 17.22 5.59
C ALA A 139 5.21 16.37 6.52
N ALA A 140 4.66 15.27 7.08
CA ALA A 140 5.40 14.39 7.97
C ALA A 140 6.24 13.39 7.16
N LEU A 141 7.49 13.20 7.58
CA LEU A 141 8.41 12.22 6.98
C LEU A 141 8.08 10.78 7.33
N ILE A 142 7.38 10.59 8.46
CA ILE A 142 6.91 9.27 8.88
C ILE A 142 5.64 8.97 8.09
N PRO A 143 5.64 7.91 7.24
CA PRO A 143 4.45 7.54 6.50
C PRO A 143 3.30 7.23 7.47
N PRO A 144 2.09 7.76 7.25
CA PRO A 144 0.94 7.50 8.10
C PRO A 144 0.38 6.10 7.78
N LEU A 145 1.08 5.06 8.22
CA LEU A 145 0.76 3.67 7.89
C LEU A 145 -0.66 3.29 8.33
N ASP A 146 -1.11 3.76 9.50
CA ASP A 146 -2.47 3.50 9.99
C ASP A 146 -3.54 4.09 9.06
N LEU A 147 -3.30 5.29 8.50
CA LEU A 147 -4.18 5.91 7.52
C LEU A 147 -4.20 5.09 6.22
N LEU A 148 -3.02 4.70 5.72
CA LEU A 148 -2.91 3.87 4.53
C LEU A 148 -3.63 2.53 4.71
N GLN A 149 -3.50 1.89 5.87
CA GLN A 149 -4.21 0.65 6.20
C GLN A 149 -5.73 0.84 6.26
N GLN A 150 -6.23 1.91 6.87
CA GLN A 150 -7.68 2.21 6.87
C GLN A 150 -8.23 2.37 5.45
N VAL A 151 -7.49 3.03 4.55
CA VAL A 151 -7.90 3.17 3.16
C VAL A 151 -7.85 1.83 2.41
N LEU A 152 -6.84 0.99 2.64
CA LEU A 152 -6.79 -0.37 2.07
C LEU A 152 -7.96 -1.22 2.54
N MET A 153 -8.27 -1.22 3.84
CA MET A 153 -9.41 -1.96 4.37
C MET A 153 -10.74 -1.45 3.79
N PHE A 154 -10.86 -0.15 3.55
CA PHE A 154 -12.02 0.41 2.85
C PHE A 154 -12.10 -0.10 1.40
N ILE A 155 -10.97 -0.16 0.68
CA ILE A 155 -10.90 -0.74 -0.67
C ILE A 155 -11.31 -2.21 -0.65
N ASP A 156 -10.86 -3.00 0.33
CA ASP A 156 -11.20 -4.42 0.43
C ASP A 156 -12.72 -4.62 0.63
N LEU A 157 -13.35 -3.86 1.54
CA LEU A 157 -14.80 -3.93 1.74
C LEU A 157 -15.60 -3.45 0.52
N LEU A 158 -15.12 -2.41 -0.18
CA LEU A 158 -15.74 -1.99 -1.44
C LEU A 158 -15.63 -3.07 -2.51
N GLN A 159 -14.47 -3.71 -2.63
CA GLN A 159 -14.31 -4.83 -3.55
C GLN A 159 -15.30 -5.93 -3.20
N GLU A 160 -15.40 -6.34 -1.94
CA GLU A 160 -16.36 -7.36 -1.50
C GLU A 160 -17.81 -6.99 -1.89
N TYR A 161 -18.21 -5.73 -1.68
CA TYR A 161 -19.53 -5.23 -2.06
C TYR A 161 -19.81 -5.43 -3.56
N TYR A 162 -18.86 -5.06 -4.42
CA TYR A 162 -18.99 -5.19 -5.87
C TYR A 162 -18.68 -6.61 -6.41
N HIS A 163 -18.19 -7.53 -5.57
CA HIS A 163 -18.09 -8.96 -5.91
C HIS A 163 -19.44 -9.68 -5.76
N LEU A 164 -20.41 -9.08 -5.06
CA LEU A 164 -21.72 -9.70 -4.86
C LEU A 164 -22.49 -9.82 -6.20
N PRO A 165 -23.07 -11.00 -6.51
CA PRO A 165 -23.70 -11.32 -7.80
C PRO A 165 -24.77 -10.33 -8.30
N GLY A 166 -25.42 -9.60 -7.40
CA GLY A 166 -26.52 -8.67 -7.66
C GLY A 166 -26.08 -7.35 -8.28
N ASP A 167 -24.81 -6.95 -8.08
CA ASP A 167 -24.24 -5.73 -8.65
C ASP A 167 -23.35 -6.03 -9.85
N LYS A 168 -23.66 -7.10 -10.60
CA LYS A 168 -23.19 -7.30 -11.98
C LYS A 168 -23.75 -6.17 -12.82
N MET A 169 -23.10 -5.01 -12.69
CA MET A 169 -23.13 -3.94 -13.65
C MET A 169 -23.01 -4.61 -15.01
N LYS A 170 -23.93 -4.24 -15.89
CA LYS A 170 -23.84 -4.44 -17.33
C LYS A 170 -22.50 -3.86 -17.78
N THR A 171 -21.41 -4.59 -17.64
CA THR A 171 -20.13 -4.27 -18.26
C THR A 171 -20.32 -4.56 -19.73
N THR A 172 -20.90 -3.60 -20.44
CA THR A 172 -21.07 -3.59 -21.91
C THR A 172 -19.76 -3.32 -22.64
N GLY A 173 -18.63 -3.81 -22.10
CA GLY A 173 -17.31 -3.54 -22.64
C GLY A 173 -16.47 -4.80 -22.68
N ASN A 174 -16.07 -5.21 -23.89
CA ASN A 174 -15.09 -6.26 -24.21
C ASN A 174 -13.68 -5.95 -23.64
N CYS A 175 -13.53 -5.80 -22.32
CA CYS A 175 -12.23 -5.64 -21.68
C CYS A 175 -11.70 -7.02 -21.24
N THR A 176 -10.86 -7.61 -22.08
CA THR A 176 -10.41 -9.00 -22.04
C THR A 176 -9.25 -9.32 -21.08
N SER A 177 -8.89 -8.50 -20.08
CA SER A 177 -7.71 -8.87 -19.25
C SER A 177 -7.53 -8.20 -17.88
N LEU A 178 -8.51 -7.46 -17.36
CA LEU A 178 -8.44 -6.90 -16.01
C LEU A 178 -9.64 -7.38 -15.22
N ASN A 179 -9.41 -7.80 -13.98
CA ASN A 179 -10.45 -8.28 -13.07
C ASN A 179 -11.62 -7.26 -13.10
N PRO A 180 -12.81 -7.61 -13.64
CA PRO A 180 -13.87 -6.64 -13.98
C PRO A 180 -14.32 -5.77 -12.81
N ILE A 181 -14.02 -6.21 -11.59
CA ILE A 181 -14.40 -5.53 -10.36
C ILE A 181 -13.45 -4.37 -10.04
N LEU A 182 -12.16 -4.48 -10.38
CA LEU A 182 -11.24 -3.35 -10.31
C LEU A 182 -11.60 -2.23 -11.31
N LEU A 183 -12.50 -2.49 -12.26
CA LEU A 183 -12.98 -1.49 -13.22
C LEU A 183 -14.17 -0.66 -12.70
N HIS A 184 -14.72 -0.95 -11.51
CA HIS A 184 -15.81 -0.13 -10.98
C HIS A 184 -15.32 1.31 -10.72
N PRO A 185 -15.96 2.36 -11.28
CA PRO A 185 -15.44 3.72 -11.24
C PRO A 185 -15.18 4.25 -9.82
N LEU A 186 -15.99 3.84 -8.84
CA LEU A 186 -15.82 4.26 -7.45
C LEU A 186 -14.60 3.61 -6.81
N ILE A 187 -14.37 2.31 -7.02
CA ILE A 187 -13.17 1.62 -6.54
C ILE A 187 -11.94 2.28 -7.17
N LEU A 188 -11.97 2.54 -8.48
CA LEU A 188 -10.89 3.22 -9.19
C LEU A 188 -10.57 4.60 -8.59
N ASN A 189 -11.57 5.37 -8.18
CA ASN A 189 -11.35 6.68 -7.58
C ASN A 189 -10.67 6.58 -6.21
N VAL A 190 -11.07 5.61 -5.38
CA VAL A 190 -10.45 5.36 -4.08
C VAL A 190 -9.01 4.87 -4.26
N VAL A 191 -8.80 3.91 -5.17
CA VAL A 191 -7.46 3.38 -5.49
C VAL A 191 -6.55 4.51 -5.98
N LYS A 192 -7.03 5.40 -6.85
CA LYS A 192 -6.26 6.58 -7.29
C LYS A 192 -5.91 7.50 -6.13
N ALA A 193 -6.85 7.77 -5.22
CA ALA A 193 -6.59 8.61 -4.05
C ALA A 193 -5.55 7.96 -3.12
N TYR A 194 -5.67 6.66 -2.89
CA TYR A 194 -4.72 5.87 -2.12
C TYR A 194 -3.33 5.85 -2.75
N THR A 195 -3.22 5.60 -4.06
CA THR A 195 -1.92 5.61 -4.75
C THR A 195 -1.25 6.98 -4.65
N LYS A 196 -1.99 8.07 -4.85
CA LYS A 196 -1.46 9.43 -4.66
C LYS A 196 -0.97 9.69 -3.23
N LEU A 197 -1.66 9.14 -2.24
CA LEU A 197 -1.25 9.23 -0.84
C LEU A 197 0.08 8.50 -0.60
N VAL A 198 0.23 7.27 -1.11
CA VAL A 198 1.48 6.50 -1.04
C VAL A 198 2.61 7.22 -1.78
N GLU A 199 2.36 7.67 -3.02
CA GLU A 199 3.31 8.43 -3.84
C GLU A 199 3.77 9.69 -3.11
N ARG A 200 2.84 10.48 -2.53
CA ARG A 200 3.23 11.68 -1.77
C ARG A 200 4.13 11.35 -0.58
N CYS A 201 3.88 10.26 0.14
CA CYS A 201 4.75 9.84 1.25
C CYS A 201 6.16 9.48 0.76
N ALA A 202 6.25 8.76 -0.36
CA ALA A 202 7.53 8.39 -0.95
C ALA A 202 8.27 9.60 -1.53
N THR A 203 7.57 10.47 -2.25
CA THR A 203 8.10 11.72 -2.82
C THR A 203 8.60 12.67 -1.74
N LEU A 204 7.85 12.86 -0.64
CA LEU A 204 8.33 13.62 0.52
C LEU A 204 9.66 13.10 1.04
N PHE A 205 9.75 11.77 1.22
CA PHE A 205 10.97 11.15 1.72
C PHE A 205 12.14 11.29 0.73
N VAL A 206 11.89 11.02 -0.55
CA VAL A 206 12.91 11.05 -1.60
C VAL A 206 13.30 12.49 -1.93
N GLU A 207 12.36 13.29 -2.42
CA GLU A 207 12.62 14.60 -3.02
C GLU A 207 12.84 15.71 -1.99
N GLU A 208 12.22 15.63 -0.80
CA GLU A 208 12.34 16.70 0.22
C GLU A 208 13.38 16.39 1.31
N VAL A 209 13.83 15.14 1.46
CA VAL A 209 14.78 14.76 2.53
C VAL A 209 16.02 14.06 2.03
N ALA A 210 15.85 12.94 1.34
CA ALA A 210 16.98 12.10 1.00
C ALA A 210 17.80 12.70 -0.16
N PHE A 211 17.13 13.22 -1.18
CA PHE A 211 17.75 13.68 -2.43
C PHE A 211 17.91 15.18 -2.69
N PRO A 212 17.38 16.16 -1.91
CA PRO A 212 17.65 17.57 -2.19
C PRO A 212 19.15 17.87 -2.25
N THR A 213 19.89 17.21 -1.35
CA THR A 213 21.34 17.37 -1.20
C THR A 213 22.13 16.29 -1.90
N TYR A 214 21.47 15.30 -2.55
CA TYR A 214 22.14 14.13 -3.12
C TYR A 214 23.39 14.60 -3.86
N TRP A 215 23.25 15.59 -4.73
CA TRP A 215 24.38 16.36 -5.25
C TRP A 215 23.88 17.76 -5.56
N ASN A 216 23.89 18.70 -4.59
CA ASN A 216 23.45 20.10 -4.73
C ASN A 216 23.39 20.53 -6.21
N ILE A 217 22.20 20.47 -6.80
CA ILE A 217 21.96 20.62 -8.25
C ILE A 217 22.21 22.08 -8.69
N GLY A 218 22.44 22.99 -7.75
CA GLY A 218 23.01 24.30 -8.04
C GLY A 218 24.45 24.12 -8.52
N GLY A 219 24.76 24.60 -9.73
CA GLY A 219 26.07 24.50 -10.39
C GLY A 219 27.28 25.09 -9.65
N ALA A 220 27.18 25.36 -8.35
CA ALA A 220 28.33 25.52 -7.50
C ALA A 220 29.10 24.17 -7.42
N PRO A 221 30.44 24.19 -7.35
CA PRO A 221 31.20 22.99 -7.03
C PRO A 221 30.72 22.49 -5.66
N SER A 222 29.91 21.43 -5.67
CA SER A 222 29.48 20.81 -4.43
C SER A 222 30.74 20.46 -3.64
N PRO A 223 30.84 20.82 -2.33
CA PRO A 223 31.92 20.29 -1.52
C PRO A 223 31.91 18.78 -1.68
N ALA A 224 33.08 18.19 -1.89
CA ALA A 224 33.20 16.76 -2.10
C ALA A 224 32.36 16.03 -1.04
N CYS A 225 31.32 15.33 -1.47
CA CYS A 225 30.43 14.63 -0.55
C CYS A 225 31.27 13.62 0.23
N ILE A 226 31.29 13.74 1.57
CA ILE A 226 31.99 12.78 2.41
C ILE A 226 31.16 11.51 2.40
N LEU A 227 31.68 10.48 1.72
CA LEU A 227 31.04 9.17 1.66
C LEU A 227 31.06 8.53 3.05
N VAL A 228 29.97 7.87 3.43
CA VAL A 228 29.90 7.04 4.63
C VAL A 228 30.41 5.66 4.24
N ASP A 229 31.68 5.39 4.54
CA ASP A 229 32.35 4.14 4.17
C ASP A 229 32.12 3.80 2.69
N GLY A 230 32.43 4.74 1.79
CA GLY A 230 32.29 4.56 0.34
C GLY A 230 30.85 4.62 -0.20
N VAL A 231 29.83 4.70 0.64
CA VAL A 231 28.41 4.84 0.25
C VAL A 231 27.99 6.30 0.32
N HIS A 232 27.21 6.77 -0.66
CA HIS A 232 26.61 8.10 -0.59
C HIS A 232 25.70 8.24 0.64
N PRO A 233 25.81 9.32 1.46
CA PRO A 233 25.00 9.53 2.66
C PRO A 233 23.49 9.39 2.42
N THR A 234 22.97 9.93 1.32
CA THR A 234 21.58 9.76 0.89
C THR A 234 21.17 8.30 0.71
N ILE A 235 21.99 7.52 0.01
CA ILE A 235 21.69 6.12 -0.30
C ILE A 235 21.73 5.30 0.98
N TYR A 236 22.73 5.54 1.82
CA TYR A 236 22.84 4.98 3.16
C TYR A 236 21.60 5.32 4.00
N PHE A 237 21.21 6.60 4.06
CA PHE A 237 20.05 7.07 4.80
C PHE A 237 18.74 6.44 4.31
N CYS A 238 18.52 6.38 2.99
CA CYS A 238 17.39 5.66 2.38
C CYS A 238 17.33 4.23 2.88
N PHE A 239 18.42 3.50 2.73
CA PHE A 239 18.50 2.10 3.12
C PHE A 239 18.23 1.90 4.62
N THR A 240 18.92 2.62 5.51
CA THR A 240 18.73 2.49 6.96
C THR A 240 17.34 2.92 7.43
N THR A 241 16.73 3.89 6.77
CA THR A 241 15.38 4.34 7.10
C THR A 241 14.35 3.30 6.68
N MET A 242 14.49 2.69 5.50
CA MET A 242 13.61 1.60 5.09
C MET A 242 13.74 0.38 6.00
N ILE A 243 14.96 0.02 6.44
CA ILE A 243 15.16 -1.01 7.47
C ILE A 243 14.41 -0.64 8.76
N SER A 244 14.53 0.61 9.20
CA SER A 244 13.88 1.10 10.42
C SER A 244 12.36 1.10 10.31
N LEU A 245 11.81 1.42 9.13
CA LEU A 245 10.38 1.37 8.85
C LEU A 245 9.84 -0.06 8.95
N VAL A 246 10.51 -1.04 8.32
CA VAL A 246 10.14 -2.46 8.42
C VAL A 246 10.16 -2.91 9.88
N ARG A 247 11.18 -2.51 10.64
CA ARG A 247 11.32 -2.87 12.06
C ARG A 247 10.24 -2.24 12.92
N ALA A 248 9.95 -0.95 12.74
CA ALA A 248 8.91 -0.26 13.50
C ALA A 248 7.55 -0.90 13.24
N TYR A 249 7.23 -1.15 11.97
CA TYR A 249 6.01 -1.83 11.57
C TYR A 249 5.88 -3.23 12.18
N ARG A 250 6.91 -4.08 12.08
CA ARG A 250 6.87 -5.44 12.66
C ARG A 250 6.76 -5.45 14.18
N ASN A 251 7.25 -4.41 14.87
CA ASN A 251 7.19 -4.31 16.33
C ASN A 251 5.87 -3.72 16.85
N SER A 252 5.05 -3.07 16.02
CA SER A 252 3.82 -2.41 16.48
C SER A 252 2.71 -3.37 16.90
N GLY A 253 2.87 -4.68 16.67
CA GLY A 253 1.85 -5.68 16.94
C GLY A 253 0.68 -5.65 15.95
N LEU A 254 0.64 -4.67 15.03
CA LEU A 254 -0.34 -4.54 13.94
C LEU A 254 -0.07 -5.52 12.78
N ALA A 255 0.50 -6.69 13.09
CA ALA A 255 1.11 -7.64 12.14
C ALA A 255 0.13 -8.31 11.15
N GLY A 256 -1.10 -7.81 11.00
CA GLY A 256 -2.09 -8.39 10.11
C GLY A 256 -1.88 -8.04 8.63
N ASP A 257 -1.52 -6.79 8.31
CA ASP A 257 -1.47 -6.33 6.92
C ASP A 257 -0.35 -5.31 6.67
N ASP A 258 0.75 -5.78 6.06
CA ASP A 258 1.95 -5.00 5.78
C ASP A 258 1.96 -4.40 4.38
N ARG A 259 0.86 -4.53 3.60
CA ARG A 259 0.75 -4.01 2.22
C ARG A 259 1.13 -2.52 2.14
N SER A 260 0.64 -1.69 3.05
CA SER A 260 0.98 -0.26 3.10
C SER A 260 2.48 -0.01 3.29
N CYS A 261 3.13 -0.77 4.18
CA CYS A 261 4.56 -0.64 4.42
C CYS A 261 5.35 -1.09 3.17
N ARG A 262 5.00 -2.25 2.60
CA ARG A 262 5.62 -2.78 1.37
C ARG A 262 5.54 -1.79 0.21
N GLN A 263 4.37 -1.18 0.01
CA GLN A 263 4.15 -0.21 -1.05
C GLN A 263 4.95 1.06 -0.87
N VAL A 264 5.01 1.62 0.34
CA VAL A 264 5.82 2.81 0.62
C VAL A 264 7.29 2.53 0.33
N ILE A 265 7.82 1.39 0.78
CA ILE A 265 9.21 0.99 0.49
C ILE A 265 9.45 0.83 -1.01
N ALA A 266 8.52 0.19 -1.72
CA ALA A 266 8.61 0.06 -3.18
C ALA A 266 8.66 1.43 -3.86
N GLN A 267 7.78 2.36 -3.46
CA GLN A 267 7.73 3.69 -4.04
C GLN A 267 8.97 4.52 -3.72
N VAL A 268 9.58 4.38 -2.54
CA VAL A 268 10.86 5.03 -2.22
C VAL A 268 11.98 4.57 -3.17
N TRP A 269 12.10 3.27 -3.43
CA TRP A 269 13.10 2.75 -4.37
C TRP A 269 12.80 3.12 -5.83
N TYR A 270 11.52 3.16 -6.19
CA TYR A 270 11.07 3.62 -7.51
C TYR A 270 11.43 5.08 -7.73
N HIS A 271 10.98 5.99 -6.85
CA HIS A 271 11.20 7.43 -6.98
C HIS A 271 12.68 7.82 -6.86
N GLY A 272 13.43 7.19 -5.95
CA GLY A 272 14.86 7.48 -5.84
C GLY A 272 15.66 7.06 -7.09
N SER A 273 15.22 6.02 -7.81
CA SER A 273 15.81 5.68 -9.11
C SER A 273 15.66 6.83 -10.12
N PHE A 274 14.47 7.45 -10.18
CA PHE A 274 14.23 8.60 -11.07
C PHE A 274 14.93 9.87 -10.61
N ALA A 275 15.06 10.09 -9.30
CA ALA A 275 15.84 11.20 -8.76
C ALA A 275 17.33 11.09 -9.16
N MET A 276 17.90 9.89 -9.10
CA MET A 276 19.26 9.63 -9.59
C MET A 276 19.38 9.82 -11.10
N ILE A 277 18.43 9.32 -11.89
CA ILE A 277 18.40 9.54 -13.35
C ILE A 277 18.41 11.03 -13.68
N ALA A 278 17.57 11.83 -13.01
CA ALA A 278 17.54 13.28 -13.22
C ALA A 278 18.89 13.95 -12.91
N ALA A 279 19.59 13.49 -11.87
CA ALA A 279 20.93 14.00 -11.53
C ALA A 279 22.00 13.61 -12.57
N VAL A 280 21.83 12.50 -13.28
CA VAL A 280 22.73 12.06 -14.37
C VAL A 280 22.50 12.89 -15.63
N GLU A 281 21.24 13.16 -15.97
CA GLU A 281 20.84 13.82 -17.23
C GLU A 281 21.03 15.36 -17.21
N THR A 282 21.07 15.98 -16.04
CA THR A 282 21.00 17.46 -15.92
C THR A 282 22.34 18.20 -16.00
N VAL A 283 23.48 17.52 -15.93
CA VAL A 283 24.79 18.19 -15.85
C VAL A 283 25.86 17.43 -16.63
N GLU A 284 26.81 18.16 -17.22
CA GLU A 284 28.03 17.56 -17.76
C GLU A 284 28.80 16.83 -16.65
N ASN A 285 29.05 15.55 -16.89
CA ASN A 285 29.65 14.67 -15.90
C ASN A 285 31.17 14.58 -16.14
N SER A 286 31.95 15.22 -15.26
CA SER A 286 33.40 14.98 -15.20
C SER A 286 33.69 13.50 -14.94
N GLU A 287 34.89 13.02 -15.31
CA GLU A 287 35.25 11.61 -15.08
C GLU A 287 35.14 11.19 -13.61
N LYS A 288 35.51 12.09 -12.69
CA LYS A 288 35.30 11.88 -11.25
C LYS A 288 33.81 11.72 -10.90
N ARG A 289 32.94 12.51 -11.52
CA ARG A 289 31.48 12.43 -11.32
C ARG A 289 30.90 11.16 -11.92
N LYS A 290 31.30 10.79 -13.13
CA LYS A 290 30.90 9.52 -13.76
C LYS A 290 31.24 8.35 -12.85
N ARG A 291 32.47 8.30 -12.32
CA ARG A 291 32.91 7.24 -11.41
C ARG A 291 32.06 7.14 -10.15
N GLN A 292 31.70 8.28 -9.56
CA GLN A 292 30.86 8.28 -8.37
C GLN A 292 29.42 7.86 -8.68
N LEU A 293 28.86 8.27 -9.82
CA LEU A 293 27.55 7.81 -10.30
C LEU A 293 27.53 6.29 -10.49
N GLU A 294 28.60 5.67 -11.00
CA GLU A 294 28.72 4.21 -11.07
C GLU A 294 28.57 3.56 -9.69
N ILE A 295 29.41 4.00 -8.75
CA ILE A 295 29.45 3.45 -7.38
C ILE A 295 28.08 3.62 -6.72
N ASP A 296 27.50 4.81 -6.83
CA ASP A 296 26.22 5.14 -6.23
C ASP A 296 25.08 4.29 -6.82
N THR A 297 25.02 4.14 -8.14
CA THR A 297 24.03 3.30 -8.81
C THR A 297 24.14 1.85 -8.40
N LEU A 298 25.35 1.30 -8.29
CA LEU A 298 25.54 -0.08 -7.86
C LEU A 298 25.10 -0.28 -6.41
N HIS A 299 25.42 0.64 -5.49
CA HIS A 299 24.92 0.59 -4.12
C HIS A 299 23.41 0.72 -4.05
N TYR A 300 22.82 1.63 -4.83
CA TYR A 300 21.38 1.84 -4.85
C TYR A 300 20.63 0.59 -5.33
N VAL A 301 21.09 -0.01 -6.44
CA VAL A 301 20.55 -1.26 -6.97
C VAL A 301 20.70 -2.39 -5.95
N LEU A 302 21.91 -2.57 -5.41
CA LEU A 302 22.20 -3.58 -4.40
C LEU A 302 21.22 -3.49 -3.22
N PHE A 303 21.08 -2.30 -2.65
CA PHE A 303 20.23 -2.03 -1.50
C PHE A 303 18.75 -2.19 -1.81
N ALA A 304 18.26 -1.66 -2.94
CA ALA A 304 16.87 -1.85 -3.36
C ALA A 304 16.53 -3.34 -3.51
N ARG A 305 17.44 -4.11 -4.13
CA ARG A 305 17.28 -5.55 -4.37
C ARG A 305 17.26 -6.36 -3.09
N MET A 306 17.83 -5.88 -1.98
CA MET A 306 17.73 -6.54 -0.68
C MET A 306 16.31 -6.54 -0.10
N PHE A 307 15.44 -5.62 -0.51
CA PHE A 307 14.06 -5.52 -0.04
C PHE A 307 13.05 -6.35 -0.87
N ARG A 308 13.46 -6.98 -1.99
CA ARG A 308 12.52 -7.60 -2.94
C ARG A 308 11.59 -8.66 -2.33
N GLU A 309 12.11 -9.48 -1.40
CA GLU A 309 11.30 -10.52 -0.73
C GLU A 309 10.28 -9.89 0.22
N PHE A 310 10.70 -8.88 0.99
CA PHE A 310 9.79 -8.15 1.86
C PHE A 310 8.70 -7.41 1.07
N VAL A 311 9.08 -6.70 0.01
CA VAL A 311 8.16 -5.90 -0.81
C VAL A 311 7.19 -6.81 -1.58
N GLY A 312 7.65 -7.97 -2.04
CA GLY A 312 6.88 -8.89 -2.86
C GLY A 312 6.85 -8.50 -4.34
N GLU A 313 6.72 -9.48 -5.22
CA GLU A 313 6.88 -9.31 -6.67
C GLU A 313 5.92 -8.28 -7.27
N GLY A 314 4.67 -8.24 -6.81
CA GLY A 314 3.65 -7.34 -7.32
C GLY A 314 4.03 -5.85 -7.21
N TYR A 315 4.66 -5.44 -6.11
CA TYR A 315 5.13 -4.06 -5.92
C TYR A 315 6.58 -3.86 -6.38
N PHE A 316 7.38 -4.93 -6.44
CA PHE A 316 8.79 -4.84 -6.83
C PHE A 316 9.00 -4.83 -8.36
N ALA A 317 8.03 -5.26 -9.17
CA ALA A 317 8.13 -5.22 -10.62
C ALA A 317 8.34 -3.78 -11.18
N PRO A 318 7.57 -2.76 -10.78
CA PRO A 318 7.84 -1.37 -11.14
C PRO A 318 9.23 -0.88 -10.68
N VAL A 319 9.66 -1.28 -9.48
CA VAL A 319 11.00 -0.95 -8.96
C VAL A 319 12.08 -1.54 -9.85
N THR A 320 11.93 -2.80 -10.26
CA THR A 320 12.88 -3.49 -11.14
C THR A 320 13.03 -2.74 -12.46
N ARG A 321 11.93 -2.29 -13.08
CA ARG A 321 11.96 -1.48 -14.31
C ARG A 321 12.67 -0.14 -14.09
N ALA A 322 12.43 0.52 -12.96
CA ALA A 322 13.08 1.78 -12.62
C ALA A 322 14.60 1.60 -12.41
N LEU A 323 15.02 0.53 -11.73
CA LEU A 323 16.42 0.18 -11.54
C LEU A 323 17.12 -0.15 -12.87
N VAL A 324 16.47 -0.92 -13.76
CA VAL A 324 16.98 -1.19 -15.10
C VAL A 324 17.15 0.10 -15.89
N LYS A 325 16.17 1.02 -15.83
CA LYS A 325 16.29 2.33 -16.47
C LYS A 325 17.48 3.12 -15.91
N LEU A 326 17.66 3.14 -14.59
CA LEU A 326 18.80 3.79 -13.94
C LEU A 326 20.14 3.21 -14.42
N LEU A 327 20.26 1.89 -14.48
CA LEU A 327 21.45 1.19 -14.96
C LEU A 327 21.77 1.54 -16.42
N VAL A 328 20.75 1.57 -17.30
CA VAL A 328 20.89 1.97 -18.70
C VAL A 328 21.35 3.42 -18.82
N THR A 329 20.73 4.34 -18.07
CA THR A 329 21.08 5.77 -18.11
C THR A 329 22.52 6.00 -17.64
N VAL A 330 22.93 5.40 -16.51
CA VAL A 330 24.29 5.59 -15.98
C VAL A 330 25.33 4.87 -16.84
N GLY A 331 25.06 3.65 -17.30
CA GLY A 331 25.95 2.95 -18.22
C GLY A 331 26.19 3.72 -19.52
N GLY A 332 25.15 4.33 -20.08
CA GLY A 332 25.26 5.21 -21.26
C GLY A 332 26.08 6.47 -21.00
N CYS A 333 25.93 7.08 -19.81
CA CYS A 333 26.71 8.25 -19.42
C CYS A 333 28.22 7.94 -19.28
N VAL A 334 28.56 6.78 -18.70
CA VAL A 334 29.94 6.39 -18.40
C VAL A 334 30.69 5.98 -19.65
N ARG A 335 30.04 5.24 -20.56
CA ARG A 335 30.61 4.86 -21.87
C ARG A 335 30.94 6.07 -22.76
N GLY A 336 30.50 7.27 -22.38
CA GLY A 336 31.01 8.52 -22.95
C GLY A 336 30.70 8.67 -24.44
N GLY A 337 29.50 8.28 -24.89
CA GLY A 337 29.13 8.38 -26.31
C GLY A 337 30.12 7.73 -27.26
N ALA A 338 31.04 6.89 -26.75
CA ALA A 338 31.98 6.09 -27.50
C ALA A 338 31.15 5.09 -28.30
N GLU A 339 30.77 5.64 -29.44
CA GLU A 339 30.22 5.03 -30.62
C GLU A 339 28.96 4.21 -30.38
N LYS A 340 27.93 4.61 -31.11
CA LYS A 340 27.00 3.69 -31.78
C LYS A 340 27.76 2.74 -32.73
N GLU A 341 28.95 2.29 -32.36
CA GLU A 341 29.56 1.13 -32.93
C GLU A 341 28.60 0.01 -32.55
N GLU A 342 27.90 -0.48 -33.56
CA GLU A 342 27.30 -1.80 -33.62
C GLU A 342 28.35 -2.92 -33.42
N ALA A 343 29.49 -2.61 -32.80
CA ALA A 343 30.58 -3.50 -32.49
C ALA A 343 30.11 -4.52 -31.48
N SER A 344 29.57 -5.60 -32.03
CA SER A 344 29.37 -6.85 -31.36
C SER A 344 28.61 -6.72 -30.06
N VAL A 345 27.33 -7.08 -30.15
CA VAL A 345 26.56 -7.65 -29.07
C VAL A 345 27.33 -8.87 -28.51
N HIS A 346 28.46 -8.64 -27.83
CA HIS A 346 29.03 -9.60 -26.90
C HIS A 346 28.09 -9.55 -25.70
N VAL A 347 27.07 -10.41 -25.78
CA VAL A 347 26.01 -10.68 -24.80
C VAL A 347 26.56 -11.16 -23.45
N HIS A 348 27.85 -11.00 -23.18
CA HIS A 348 28.42 -11.44 -21.91
C HIS A 348 28.01 -10.44 -20.84
N SER A 349 26.90 -10.79 -20.19
CA SER A 349 26.55 -10.24 -18.90
C SER A 349 27.75 -10.37 -17.97
N CYS A 350 28.13 -9.28 -17.30
CA CYS A 350 29.19 -9.34 -16.30
C CYS A 350 28.69 -10.23 -15.15
N THR A 351 29.28 -11.43 -15.01
CA THR A 351 28.86 -12.43 -14.01
C THR A 351 28.93 -11.86 -12.60
N LYS A 352 30.00 -11.12 -12.28
CA LYS A 352 30.17 -10.46 -10.98
C LYS A 352 29.06 -9.45 -10.68
N PHE A 353 28.69 -8.59 -11.63
CA PHE A 353 27.56 -7.68 -11.45
C PHE A 353 26.25 -8.43 -11.24
N VAL A 354 25.98 -9.44 -12.07
CA VAL A 354 24.74 -10.21 -11.98
C VAL A 354 24.64 -10.97 -10.66
N ASP A 355 25.68 -11.67 -10.25
CA ASP A 355 25.65 -12.55 -9.10
C ASP A 355 25.72 -11.76 -7.78
N ASP A 356 26.62 -10.77 -7.69
CA ASP A 356 26.90 -10.10 -6.42
C ASP A 356 26.05 -8.84 -6.19
N ILE A 357 25.58 -8.18 -7.25
CA ILE A 357 24.79 -6.93 -7.15
C ILE A 357 23.33 -7.19 -7.51
N TRP A 358 23.04 -7.68 -8.70
CA TRP A 358 21.66 -7.85 -9.17
C TRP A 358 20.93 -8.99 -8.45
N ASN A 359 21.59 -10.13 -8.28
CA ASN A 359 21.05 -11.33 -7.66
C ASN A 359 21.36 -11.46 -6.18
N VAL A 360 21.95 -10.43 -5.54
CA VAL A 360 22.22 -10.37 -4.09
C VAL A 360 21.06 -11.00 -3.33
N CYS A 361 21.28 -11.92 -2.38
CA CYS A 361 20.14 -12.52 -1.68
C CYS A 361 19.28 -11.43 -1.00
N PRO A 362 17.94 -11.52 -1.03
CA PRO A 362 17.10 -10.58 -0.30
C PRO A 362 17.24 -10.81 1.21
N ILE A 363 16.94 -9.80 2.04
CA ILE A 363 16.87 -9.98 3.50
C ILE A 363 15.67 -10.87 3.82
N LYS A 364 15.95 -12.02 4.44
CA LYS A 364 14.97 -13.05 4.78
C LYS A 364 14.20 -12.69 6.03
N GLU A 365 13.04 -13.31 6.21
CA GLU A 365 12.16 -13.11 7.36
C GLU A 365 12.86 -13.24 8.72
N LEU A 366 13.68 -14.29 8.90
CA LEU A 366 14.43 -14.51 10.14
C LEU A 366 15.46 -13.41 10.41
N GLU A 367 16.06 -12.83 9.37
CA GLU A 367 17.03 -11.75 9.52
C GLU A 367 16.34 -10.47 9.99
N TRP A 368 15.15 -10.15 9.47
CA TRP A 368 14.35 -9.03 9.97
C TRP A 368 14.02 -9.15 11.47
N LEU A 369 13.74 -10.37 11.95
CA LEU A 369 13.47 -10.63 13.37
C LEU A 369 14.72 -10.44 14.23
N GLN A 370 15.88 -10.91 13.77
CA GLN A 370 17.15 -10.74 14.46
C GLN A 370 17.57 -9.27 14.55
N LEU A 371 17.34 -8.50 13.48
CA LEU A 371 17.54 -7.04 13.49
C LEU A 371 16.63 -6.34 14.52
N GLY A 372 15.44 -6.89 14.78
CA GLY A 372 14.57 -6.43 15.87
C GLY A 372 15.11 -6.80 17.27
N ALA A 373 15.51 -8.05 17.46
CA ALA A 373 15.96 -8.60 18.74
C ALA A 373 17.29 -7.98 19.21
N ALA A 374 18.26 -7.80 18.31
CA ALA A 374 19.55 -7.17 18.63
C ALA A 374 19.38 -5.80 19.28
N ALA A 375 18.40 -5.00 18.86
CA ALA A 375 18.14 -3.70 19.49
C ALA A 375 17.44 -3.77 20.85
N ARG A 376 16.67 -4.84 21.14
CA ARG A 376 16.11 -5.03 22.49
C ARG A 376 17.19 -5.45 23.49
N VAL A 377 18.11 -6.31 23.06
CA VAL A 377 19.26 -6.72 23.88
C VAL A 377 20.22 -5.55 24.08
N ALA A 378 20.56 -4.81 23.02
CA ALA A 378 21.42 -3.63 23.12
C ALA A 378 20.85 -2.55 24.06
N ARG A 379 19.52 -2.36 24.08
CA ARG A 379 18.86 -1.44 25.04
C ARG A 379 18.93 -1.89 26.50
N ARG A 380 19.06 -3.19 26.78
CA ARG A 380 19.13 -3.70 28.16
C ARG A 380 20.52 -3.63 28.76
N ASP A 381 21.56 -3.87 27.97
CA ASP A 381 22.91 -4.03 28.50
C ASP A 381 23.73 -2.71 28.56
N GLY A 382 23.11 -1.55 28.31
CA GLY A 382 23.77 -0.24 28.45
C GLY A 382 24.96 -0.03 27.51
N SER A 383 25.24 -0.97 26.62
CA SER A 383 26.27 -0.91 25.59
C SER A 383 25.93 0.25 24.63
N PRO A 384 26.81 1.25 24.46
CA PRO A 384 26.61 2.32 23.49
C PRO A 384 26.75 1.86 22.04
N ASN A 385 27.16 0.61 21.78
CA ASN A 385 27.35 0.11 20.44
C ASN A 385 26.02 -0.26 19.73
N ASP A 386 25.93 0.20 18.49
CA ASP A 386 25.30 -0.50 17.36
C ASP A 386 23.77 -0.48 17.21
N GLY A 387 23.08 0.53 17.75
CA GLY A 387 21.66 0.75 17.39
C GLY A 387 21.46 1.07 15.89
N ALA A 388 22.46 1.66 15.25
CA ALA A 388 22.44 1.98 13.82
C ALA A 388 22.74 0.73 13.00
N PHE A 389 21.90 0.47 12.00
CA PHE A 389 22.17 -0.59 11.03
C PHE A 389 23.34 -0.17 10.14
N VAL A 390 24.40 -0.98 10.11
CA VAL A 390 25.61 -0.71 9.34
C VAL A 390 25.79 -1.77 8.24
N PRO A 391 25.57 -1.46 6.94
CA PRO A 391 25.66 -2.40 5.82
C PRO A 391 27.06 -2.97 5.57
N TRP A 392 28.11 -2.42 6.15
CA TRP A 392 29.48 -2.95 6.03
C TRP A 392 29.98 -3.60 7.33
N SER A 393 29.11 -3.70 8.35
CA SER A 393 29.46 -4.46 9.55
C SER A 393 29.67 -5.92 9.21
N LYS A 394 30.68 -6.57 9.80
CA LYS A 394 30.89 -8.02 9.66
C LYS A 394 29.69 -8.85 10.13
N ALA A 395 28.82 -8.27 10.94
CA ALA A 395 27.57 -8.90 11.37
C ALA A 395 26.50 -8.89 10.26
N PHE A 396 26.61 -8.02 9.26
CA PHE A 396 25.68 -7.98 8.15
C PHE A 396 26.05 -9.02 7.09
N VAL A 397 25.15 -9.98 6.88
CA VAL A 397 25.34 -11.15 5.99
C VAL A 397 25.77 -10.77 4.57
N ARG A 398 25.40 -9.59 4.09
CA ARG A 398 25.68 -9.13 2.72
C ARG A 398 26.76 -8.05 2.65
N ALA A 399 27.56 -7.88 3.71
CA ALA A 399 28.64 -6.88 3.74
C ALA A 399 29.63 -7.07 2.57
N ALA A 400 29.93 -8.32 2.20
CA ALA A 400 30.78 -8.62 1.04
C ALA A 400 30.21 -8.07 -0.28
N ASN A 401 28.88 -8.11 -0.48
CA ASN A 401 28.24 -7.55 -1.67
C ASN A 401 28.34 -6.01 -1.70
N VAL A 402 28.32 -5.37 -0.53
CA VAL A 402 28.53 -3.91 -0.40
C VAL A 402 29.96 -3.55 -0.82
N GLU A 403 30.96 -4.34 -0.43
CA GLU A 403 32.34 -4.13 -0.89
C GLU A 403 32.48 -4.29 -2.41
N VAL A 404 31.79 -5.25 -3.03
CA VAL A 404 31.77 -5.40 -4.50
C VAL A 404 31.20 -4.16 -5.20
N ALA A 405 30.21 -3.48 -4.61
CA ALA A 405 29.66 -2.24 -5.19
C ALA A 405 30.65 -1.05 -5.11
N ARG A 406 31.61 -1.08 -4.18
CA ARG A 406 32.69 -0.08 -4.10
C ARG A 406 33.74 -0.28 -5.20
N GLU A 407 34.07 -1.54 -5.50
CA GLU A 407 34.94 -1.93 -6.61
C GLU A 407 34.10 -2.25 -7.86
N VAL A 408 33.55 -1.20 -8.49
CA VAL A 408 32.72 -1.28 -9.71
C VAL A 408 33.19 -2.40 -10.64
N PRO A 409 32.39 -3.48 -10.82
CA PRO A 409 32.79 -4.62 -11.63
C PRO A 409 33.13 -4.20 -13.06
N ALA A 410 34.28 -4.65 -13.57
CA ALA A 410 34.69 -4.31 -14.93
C ALA A 410 33.63 -4.78 -15.95
N GLY A 411 33.27 -3.88 -16.88
CA GLY A 411 32.30 -4.17 -17.93
C GLY A 411 30.86 -4.31 -17.46
N TRP A 412 30.52 -3.90 -16.22
CA TRP A 412 29.12 -3.93 -15.74
C TRP A 412 28.19 -3.15 -16.66
N GLU A 413 28.65 -2.02 -17.20
CA GLU A 413 27.97 -1.14 -18.14
C GLU A 413 27.67 -1.81 -19.49
N SER A 414 28.34 -2.94 -19.77
CA SER A 414 28.13 -3.81 -20.92
C SER A 414 27.11 -4.92 -20.71
N THR A 415 26.54 -5.00 -19.52
CA THR A 415 25.47 -5.95 -19.24
C THR A 415 24.23 -5.65 -20.08
N CYS A 416 23.62 -6.69 -20.64
CA CYS A 416 22.33 -6.58 -21.33
C CYS A 416 21.20 -6.43 -20.31
N PHE A 417 21.01 -5.22 -19.76
CA PHE A 417 20.05 -4.95 -18.68
C PHE A 417 18.59 -5.31 -19.02
N ASN A 418 18.22 -5.30 -20.32
CA ASN A 418 16.89 -5.73 -20.76
C ASN A 418 16.57 -7.19 -20.43
N LYS A 419 17.59 -8.04 -20.25
CA LYS A 419 17.42 -9.44 -19.82
C LYS A 419 17.17 -9.60 -18.32
N LEU A 420 17.23 -8.50 -17.56
CA LEU A 420 17.05 -8.50 -16.12
C LEU A 420 15.61 -8.17 -15.68
N MET A 421 14.74 -7.81 -16.63
CA MET A 421 13.34 -7.46 -16.37
C MET A 421 12.42 -8.66 -16.16
#